data_AF-A0A1I7EVB3-F1
#
_entry.id   AF-A0A1I7EVB3-F1
#
_cell.length_a   1.000
_cell.length_b   1.000
_cell.length_c   1.000
_cell.angle_alpha   90.00
_cell.angle_beta   90.00
_cell.angle_gamma   90.00
#
_symmetry.space_group_name_H-M   'P 1'
#
loop_
_entity.id
_entity.type
_entity.pdbx_description
1 polymer ?
#
loop_
_entity_poly.entity_id
_entity_poly.type
_entity_poly.pdbx_seq_one_letter_code
_entity_poly.pdbx_strand_id
1 'polypeptide(L)'
;MNCENCNTPISGVGTVCHHCQFPYNGTIEEKDLFYGKQISQKQELQEANKNLKKAANSLFVVAGIMLFNGIVIYLSADSPIDLIFFGIVSICLLTFGFLLNKAPSIFIIAGLSLITLVYILLAIANGPEVLFKGIIFKIIIYTLLIKALVETNNAKNIRNLNKSLM
;
A
#
# COMPACT_ATOMS: atom_id res chain seq x y z
N MET A 1 23.52 27.21 25.72
CA MET A 1 23.57 25.74 25.79
C MET A 1 22.84 25.18 24.57
N ASN A 2 23.20 23.99 24.10
CA ASN A 2 22.58 23.36 22.93
C ASN A 2 21.73 22.16 23.38
N CYS A 3 20.66 21.85 22.64
CA CYS A 3 19.83 20.69 22.89
C CYS A 3 20.60 19.39 22.59
N GLU A 4 20.58 18.42 23.51
CA GLU A 4 21.25 17.11 23.38
C GLU A 4 20.73 16.30 22.18
N ASN A 5 19.47 16.48 21.79
CA ASN A 5 18.84 15.71 20.71
C ASN A 5 18.99 16.36 19.31
N CYS A 6 18.77 17.67 19.18
CA CYS A 6 18.74 18.35 17.87
C CYS A 6 19.83 19.42 17.70
N ASN A 7 20.71 19.59 18.69
CA ASN A 7 21.83 20.55 18.69
C ASN A 7 21.45 22.02 18.45
N THR A 8 20.17 22.37 18.54
CA THR A 8 19.73 23.77 18.42
C THR A 8 20.02 24.54 19.70
N PRO A 9 20.37 25.84 19.61
CA PRO A 9 20.57 26.68 20.79
C PRO A 9 19.26 26.80 21.56
N ILE A 10 19.34 26.66 22.89
CA ILE A 10 18.20 26.74 23.80
C ILE A 10 18.41 27.90 24.77
N SER A 11 17.38 28.74 24.89
CA SER A 11 17.27 29.78 25.90
C SER A 11 17.05 29.11 27.25
N GLY A 12 17.90 29.40 28.25
CA GLY A 12 17.98 28.69 29.55
C GLY A 12 16.75 28.74 30.46
N VAL A 13 15.57 29.09 29.95
CA VAL A 13 14.35 29.37 30.73
C VAL A 13 13.24 28.33 30.48
N GLY A 14 13.50 27.27 29.70
CA GLY A 14 12.50 26.22 29.40
C GLY A 14 12.81 24.85 30.01
N THR A 15 11.80 23.97 29.99
CA THR A 15 11.95 22.54 30.33
C THR A 15 12.09 21.65 29.10
N VAL A 16 11.65 22.16 27.93
CA VAL A 16 11.55 21.44 26.67
C VAL A 16 12.14 22.25 25.52
N CYS A 17 12.75 21.57 24.55
CA CYS A 17 13.29 22.20 23.36
C CYS A 17 12.15 22.66 22.43
N HIS A 18 12.05 23.96 22.14
CA HIS A 18 11.03 24.49 21.23
C HIS A 18 11.11 23.92 19.80
N HIS A 19 12.27 23.42 19.38
CA HIS A 19 12.47 22.88 18.04
C HIS A 19 12.08 21.40 17.92
N CYS A 20 12.52 20.54 18.85
CA CYS A 20 12.32 19.09 18.75
C CYS A 20 11.50 18.47 19.89
N GLN A 21 10.99 19.29 20.82
CA GLN A 21 10.24 18.86 22.00
C GLN A 21 11.01 17.93 22.95
N PHE A 22 12.35 17.90 22.87
CA PHE A 22 13.18 17.13 23.80
C PHE A 22 13.22 17.77 25.19
N PRO A 23 12.95 17.01 26.28
CA PRO A 23 12.95 17.52 27.65
C PRO A 23 14.38 17.66 28.20
N TYR A 24 15.11 18.70 27.81
CA TYR A 24 16.52 18.87 28.18
C TYR A 24 16.75 19.11 29.69
N ASN A 25 15.78 19.70 30.38
CA ASN A 25 15.76 19.86 31.84
C ASN A 25 14.82 18.85 32.53
N GLY A 26 14.37 17.81 31.79
CA GLY A 26 13.54 16.74 32.34
C GLY A 26 14.35 15.70 33.11
N THR A 27 13.62 14.82 33.79
CA THR A 27 14.19 13.64 34.47
C THR A 27 14.79 12.65 33.46
N ILE A 28 15.62 11.73 33.95
CA ILE A 28 16.15 10.62 33.14
C ILE A 28 15.00 9.84 32.51
N GLU A 29 13.93 9.58 33.27
CA GLU A 29 12.73 8.90 32.78
C GLU A 29 12.05 9.65 31.62
N GLU A 30 11.92 10.97 31.70
CA GLU A 30 11.33 11.78 30.62
C GLU A 30 12.19 11.78 29.35
N LYS A 31 13.52 11.82 29.50
CA LYS A 31 14.46 11.71 28.36
C LYS A 31 14.40 10.32 27.72
N ASP A 32 14.37 9.26 28.53
CA ASP A 32 14.25 7.87 28.05
C ASP A 32 12.92 7.63 27.33
N LEU A 33 11.81 8.16 27.87
CA LEU A 33 10.51 8.09 27.23
C LEU A 33 10.52 8.80 25.86
N PHE A 34 11.18 9.95 25.75
CA PHE A 34 11.32 10.67 24.48
C PHE A 34 12.08 9.83 23.44
N TYR A 35 13.23 9.27 23.80
CA TYR A 35 14.00 8.41 22.89
C TYR A 35 13.23 7.15 22.50
N GLY A 36 12.54 6.52 23.47
CA GLY A 36 11.68 5.36 23.21
C GLY A 36 10.59 5.68 22.20
N LYS A 37 9.91 6.83 22.34
CA LYS A 37 8.89 7.29 21.40
C LYS A 37 9.46 7.51 19.99
N GLN A 38 10.63 8.13 19.88
CA GLN A 38 11.28 8.37 18.58
C GLN A 38 11.69 7.06 17.88
N ILE A 39 12.19 6.09 18.65
CA ILE A 39 12.54 4.75 18.14
C ILE A 39 11.27 4.02 17.65
N SER A 40 10.19 4.00 18.44
CA SER A 40 8.92 3.38 18.06
C SER A 40 8.35 3.98 16.77
N GLN A 41 8.30 5.31 16.69
CA GLN A 41 7.82 6.02 15.51
C GLN A 41 8.62 5.68 14.25
N LYS A 42 9.95 5.60 14.35
CA LYS A 42 10.81 5.22 13.24
C LYS A 42 10.56 3.78 12.79
N GLN A 43 10.36 2.85 13.73
CA GLN A 43 10.03 1.46 13.44
C GLN A 43 8.66 1.34 12.76
N GLU A 44 7.64 2.01 13.29
CA GLU A 44 6.29 2.05 12.71
C GLU A 44 6.30 2.59 11.28
N LEU A 45 7.06 3.66 11.01
CA LEU A 45 7.23 4.20 9.65
C LEU A 45 7.90 3.20 8.70
N GLN A 46 8.93 2.49 9.15
CA GLN A 46 9.59 1.47 8.35
C GLN A 46 8.63 0.31 8.03
N GLU A 47 7.85 -0.13 9.00
CA GLU A 47 6.85 -1.18 8.83
C GLU A 47 5.73 -0.74 7.88
N ALA A 48 5.21 0.49 8.03
CA ALA A 48 4.23 1.07 7.13
C ALA A 48 4.73 1.07 5.67
N ASN A 49 5.98 1.48 5.44
CA ASN A 49 6.59 1.45 4.10
C ASN A 49 6.74 0.02 3.55
N LYS A 50 7.07 -0.96 4.41
CA LYS A 50 7.15 -2.37 4.03
C LYS A 50 5.78 -2.91 3.61
N ASN A 51 4.73 -2.55 4.34
CA ASN A 51 3.36 -2.96 4.04
C ASN A 51 2.85 -2.34 2.72
N LEU A 52 3.20 -1.09 2.43
CA LEU A 52 2.92 -0.49 1.11
C LEU A 52 3.61 -1.25 -0.03
N LYS A 53 4.87 -1.67 0.14
CA LYS A 53 5.57 -2.49 -0.88
C LYS A 53 4.91 -3.85 -1.08
N LYS A 54 4.46 -4.51 -0.01
CA LYS A 54 3.72 -5.79 -0.11
C LYS A 54 2.39 -5.63 -0.86
N ALA A 55 1.67 -4.54 -0.59
CA ALA A 55 0.43 -4.22 -1.29
C ALA A 55 0.68 -3.94 -2.79
N ALA A 56 1.75 -3.22 -3.14
CA ALA A 56 2.15 -3.02 -4.54
C ALA A 56 2.48 -4.35 -5.23
N ASN A 57 3.23 -5.22 -4.55
CA ASN A 57 3.53 -6.55 -5.06
C ASN A 57 2.26 -7.38 -5.29
N SER A 58 1.23 -7.22 -4.47
CA SER A 58 -0.07 -7.90 -4.68
C SER A 58 -0.71 -7.46 -6.00
N LEU A 59 -0.69 -6.16 -6.33
CA LEU A 59 -1.16 -5.67 -7.64
C LEU A 59 -0.32 -6.21 -8.79
N PHE A 60 1.00 -6.32 -8.63
CA PHE A 60 1.89 -6.89 -9.65
C PHE A 60 1.64 -8.37 -9.88
N VAL A 61 1.41 -9.14 -8.81
CA VAL A 61 1.06 -10.57 -8.91
C VAL A 61 -0.28 -10.73 -9.64
N VAL A 62 -1.29 -9.93 -9.30
CA VAL A 62 -2.60 -9.98 -9.99
C VAL A 62 -2.46 -9.57 -11.46
N ALA A 63 -1.65 -8.55 -11.77
CA ALA A 63 -1.36 -8.17 -13.15
C ALA A 63 -0.72 -9.32 -13.94
N GLY A 64 0.23 -10.05 -13.33
CA GLY A 64 0.84 -11.23 -13.93
C GLY A 64 -0.17 -12.35 -14.19
N ILE A 65 -1.06 -12.62 -13.23
CA ILE A 65 -2.14 -13.62 -13.40
C ILE A 65 -3.08 -13.22 -14.54
N MET A 66 -3.46 -11.95 -14.66
CA MET A 66 -4.33 -11.47 -15.74
C MET A 66 -3.68 -11.65 -17.12
N LEU A 67 -2.41 -11.26 -17.25
CA LEU A 67 -1.67 -11.42 -18.51
C LEU A 67 -1.50 -12.91 -18.86
N PHE A 68 -1.15 -13.73 -17.88
CA PHE A 68 -1.04 -15.17 -18.07
C PHE A 68 -2.36 -15.78 -18.56
N ASN A 69 -3.50 -15.37 -17.98
CA ASN A 69 -4.81 -15.81 -18.43
C ASN A 69 -5.09 -15.42 -19.89
N GLY A 70 -4.76 -14.18 -20.29
CA GLY A 70 -4.86 -13.75 -21.69
C GLY A 70 -4.02 -14.59 -22.65
N ILE A 71 -2.79 -14.96 -22.25
CA ILE A 71 -1.92 -15.84 -23.03
C ILE A 71 -2.52 -17.25 -23.16
N VAL A 72 -3.05 -17.82 -22.08
CA VAL A 72 -3.68 -19.15 -22.11
C VAL A 72 -4.90 -19.15 -23.04
N ILE A 73 -5.72 -18.11 -23.00
CA ILE A 73 -6.88 -17.97 -23.89
C ILE A 73 -6.44 -17.85 -25.35
N TYR A 74 -5.42 -17.03 -25.63
CA TYR A 74 -4.86 -16.93 -26.98
C TYR A 74 -4.35 -18.28 -27.51
N LEU A 75 -3.58 -19.02 -26.70
CA LEU A 75 -3.03 -20.31 -27.13
C LEU A 75 -4.11 -21.40 -27.31
N SER A 76 -5.25 -21.29 -26.62
CA SER A 76 -6.32 -22.30 -26.66
C SER A 76 -7.43 -21.98 -27.66
N ALA A 77 -7.71 -20.70 -27.91
CA ALA A 77 -8.82 -20.23 -28.73
C ALA A 77 -8.41 -19.33 -29.91
N ASP A 78 -7.10 -19.10 -30.10
CA ASP A 78 -6.52 -18.22 -31.14
C ASP A 78 -7.18 -16.83 -31.19
N SER A 79 -7.49 -16.28 -30.01
CA SER A 79 -8.17 -14.99 -29.86
C SER A 79 -7.16 -13.89 -29.52
N PRO A 80 -6.63 -13.14 -30.51
CA PRO A 80 -5.72 -12.03 -30.23
C PRO A 80 -6.41 -10.86 -29.50
N ILE A 81 -7.74 -10.76 -29.64
CA ILE A 81 -8.54 -9.72 -28.98
C ILE A 81 -8.49 -9.91 -27.46
N ASP A 82 -8.65 -11.15 -26.97
CA ASP A 82 -8.58 -11.45 -25.53
C ASP A 82 -7.18 -11.17 -24.97
N LEU A 83 -6.12 -11.52 -25.72
CA LEU A 83 -4.74 -11.22 -25.31
C LEU A 83 -4.51 -9.73 -25.15
N ILE A 84 -4.96 -8.91 -26.10
CA ILE A 84 -4.84 -7.45 -26.04
C ILE A 84 -5.64 -6.91 -24.85
N PHE A 85 -6.87 -7.39 -24.67
CA PHE A 85 -7.73 -6.95 -23.57
C PHE A 85 -7.10 -7.24 -22.19
N PHE A 86 -6.69 -8.48 -21.93
CA PHE A 86 -6.01 -8.83 -20.68
C PHE A 86 -4.65 -8.16 -20.54
N GLY A 87 -3.96 -7.89 -21.64
CA GLY A 87 -2.71 -7.11 -21.67
C GLY A 87 -2.93 -5.67 -21.18
N ILE A 88 -3.98 -4.99 -21.66
CA ILE A 88 -4.34 -3.64 -21.21
C ILE A 88 -4.69 -3.65 -19.71
N VAL A 89 -5.51 -4.60 -19.26
CA VAL A 89 -5.86 -4.75 -17.84
C VAL A 89 -4.61 -4.95 -16.99
N SER A 90 -3.68 -5.80 -17.44
CA SER A 90 -2.42 -6.04 -16.75
C SER A 90 -1.58 -4.75 -16.62
N ILE A 91 -1.43 -3.98 -17.71
CA ILE A 91 -0.71 -2.71 -17.70
C ILE A 91 -1.35 -1.70 -16.75
N CYS A 92 -2.68 -1.61 -16.70
CA CYS A 92 -3.39 -0.76 -15.74
C CYS A 92 -3.08 -1.16 -14.29
N LEU A 93 -3.11 -2.46 -13.97
CA LEU A 93 -2.79 -2.96 -12.63
C LEU A 93 -1.32 -2.72 -12.24
N LEU A 94 -0.38 -2.88 -13.17
CA LEU A 94 1.03 -2.52 -12.96
C LEU A 94 1.18 -1.03 -12.66
N THR A 95 0.46 -0.18 -13.40
CA THR A 95 0.47 1.27 -13.21
C THR A 95 -0.08 1.65 -11.83
N PHE A 96 -1.15 0.99 -11.39
CA PHE A 96 -1.70 1.19 -10.04
C PHE A 96 -0.71 0.74 -8.95
N GLY A 97 -0.03 -0.39 -9.15
CA GLY A 97 0.99 -0.88 -8.22
C GLY A 97 2.18 0.08 -8.10
N PHE A 98 2.62 0.65 -9.23
CA PHE A 98 3.71 1.63 -9.26
C PHE A 98 3.32 2.96 -8.58
N LEU A 99 2.09 3.44 -8.81
CA LEU A 99 1.59 4.70 -8.25
C LEU A 99 1.09 4.58 -6.81
N LEU A 100 1.07 3.37 -6.25
CA LEU A 100 0.52 3.09 -4.93
C LEU A 100 1.10 4.00 -3.83
N ASN A 101 2.40 4.32 -3.87
CA ASN A 101 3.05 5.15 -2.86
C ASN A 101 2.53 6.60 -2.78
N LYS A 102 1.87 7.08 -3.86
CA LYS A 102 1.28 8.42 -3.92
C LYS A 102 -0.11 8.46 -3.28
N ALA A 103 -0.95 7.46 -3.59
CA ALA A 103 -2.31 7.39 -3.07
C ALA A 103 -2.73 5.92 -2.80
N PRO A 104 -2.26 5.32 -1.69
CA PRO A 104 -2.36 3.88 -1.46
C PRO A 104 -3.78 3.32 -1.55
N SER A 105 -4.71 3.89 -0.79
CA SER A 105 -6.09 3.43 -0.76
C SER A 105 -6.78 3.57 -2.12
N ILE A 106 -6.49 4.65 -2.87
CA ILE A 106 -7.15 4.94 -4.15
C ILE A 106 -6.76 3.88 -5.19
N PHE A 107 -5.47 3.56 -5.31
CA PHE A 107 -5.00 2.61 -6.32
C PHE A 107 -5.36 1.15 -6.01
N ILE A 108 -5.44 0.74 -4.74
CA ILE A 108 -5.96 -0.60 -4.40
C ILE A 108 -7.44 -0.72 -4.71
N ILE A 109 -8.24 0.28 -4.33
CA ILE A 109 -9.68 0.30 -4.64
C ILE A 109 -9.88 0.32 -6.15
N ALA A 110 -9.11 1.12 -6.90
CA ALA A 110 -9.16 1.14 -8.36
C ALA A 110 -8.82 -0.23 -8.96
N GLY A 111 -7.82 -0.95 -8.43
CA GLY A 111 -7.48 -2.31 -8.85
C GLY A 111 -8.61 -3.32 -8.58
N LEU A 112 -9.21 -3.26 -7.39
CA LEU A 112 -10.39 -4.08 -7.05
C LEU A 112 -11.57 -3.80 -7.97
N SER A 113 -11.86 -2.52 -8.23
CA SER A 113 -12.93 -2.09 -9.12
C SER A 113 -12.68 -2.54 -10.55
N LEU A 114 -11.44 -2.42 -11.05
CA LEU A 114 -11.06 -2.85 -12.39
C LEU A 114 -11.25 -4.36 -12.57
N ILE A 115 -10.77 -5.18 -11.63
CA ILE A 115 -10.96 -6.64 -11.67
C ILE A 115 -12.44 -7.01 -11.64
N THR A 116 -13.21 -6.35 -10.76
CA THR A 116 -14.65 -6.59 -10.66
C THR A 116 -15.37 -6.22 -11.96
N LEU A 117 -15.02 -5.08 -12.55
CA LEU A 117 -15.56 -4.63 -13.84
C LEU A 117 -15.23 -5.63 -14.95
N VAL A 118 -14.00 -6.13 -15.02
CA VAL A 118 -13.59 -7.16 -16.00
C VAL A 118 -14.47 -8.40 -15.88
N TYR A 119 -14.70 -8.92 -14.67
CA TYR A 119 -15.55 -10.10 -14.50
C TYR A 119 -17.02 -9.85 -14.82
N ILE A 120 -17.54 -8.66 -14.52
CA ILE A 120 -18.89 -8.27 -14.91
C ILE A 120 -19.02 -8.23 -16.44
N LEU A 121 -18.08 -7.58 -17.13
CA LEU A 121 -18.08 -7.51 -18.60
C LEU A 121 -18.00 -8.90 -19.23
N LEU A 122 -17.14 -9.78 -18.70
CA LEU A 122 -17.03 -11.16 -19.17
C LEU A 122 -18.33 -11.95 -18.95
N ALA A 123 -19.01 -11.74 -17.83
CA ALA A 123 -20.28 -12.40 -17.54
C ALA A 123 -21.42 -11.89 -18.44
N ILE A 124 -21.42 -10.60 -18.80
CA ILE A 124 -22.37 -10.05 -19.77
C ILE A 124 -22.12 -10.62 -21.17
N ALA A 125 -20.85 -10.70 -21.58
CA ALA A 125 -20.49 -11.16 -22.93
C ALA A 125 -20.66 -12.68 -23.13
N ASN A 126 -20.38 -13.49 -22.11
CA ASN A 126 -20.29 -14.95 -22.23
C ASN A 126 -21.25 -15.72 -21.31
N GLY A 127 -22.14 -15.02 -20.62
CA GLY A 127 -23.09 -15.60 -19.66
C GLY A 127 -22.56 -15.70 -18.21
N PRO A 128 -23.46 -15.86 -17.23
CA PRO A 128 -23.14 -15.82 -15.80
C PRO A 128 -22.28 -17.01 -15.34
N GLU A 129 -22.24 -18.10 -16.10
CA GLU A 129 -21.45 -19.29 -15.82
C GLU A 129 -19.95 -18.99 -15.73
N VAL A 130 -19.48 -17.98 -16.47
CA VAL A 130 -18.09 -17.52 -16.44
C VAL A 130 -17.71 -17.00 -15.06
N LEU A 131 -18.66 -16.55 -14.24
CA LEU A 131 -18.40 -16.15 -12.85
C LEU A 131 -17.97 -17.32 -11.97
N PHE A 132 -18.52 -18.51 -12.21
CA PHE A 132 -18.20 -19.73 -11.44
C PHE A 132 -16.95 -20.44 -11.96
N LYS A 133 -16.62 -20.30 -13.26
CA LYS A 133 -15.37 -20.84 -13.81
C LYS A 133 -14.16 -20.15 -13.19
N GLY A 134 -13.17 -20.96 -12.78
CA GLY A 134 -11.92 -20.46 -12.19
C GLY A 134 -12.11 -19.75 -10.84
N ILE A 135 -13.20 -20.04 -10.10
CA ILE A 135 -13.54 -19.37 -8.85
C ILE A 135 -12.41 -19.36 -7.82
N ILE A 136 -11.59 -20.43 -7.77
CA ILE A 136 -10.44 -20.54 -6.88
C ILE A 136 -9.44 -19.39 -7.12
N PHE A 137 -9.08 -19.12 -8.38
CA PHE A 137 -8.18 -18.02 -8.73
C PHE A 137 -8.77 -16.66 -8.40
N LYS A 138 -10.08 -16.50 -8.61
CA LYS A 138 -10.79 -15.25 -8.28
C LYS A 138 -10.76 -14.97 -6.79
N ILE A 139 -11.05 -15.99 -5.97
CA ILE A 139 -10.96 -15.89 -4.51
C ILE A 139 -9.55 -15.50 -4.10
N ILE A 140 -8.51 -16.13 -4.66
CA ILE A 140 -7.11 -15.78 -4.37
C ILE A 140 -6.84 -14.30 -4.69
N ILE A 141 -7.24 -13.84 -5.88
CA ILE A 141 -7.06 -12.43 -6.31
C ILE A 141 -7.76 -11.47 -5.34
N TYR A 142 -9.03 -11.71 -5.03
CA TYR A 142 -9.79 -10.86 -4.10
C TYR A 142 -9.18 -10.87 -2.70
N THR A 143 -8.75 -12.02 -2.20
CA THR A 143 -8.15 -12.13 -0.87
C THR A 143 -6.82 -11.36 -0.79
N LEU A 144 -5.99 -11.45 -1.83
CA LEU A 144 -4.74 -10.68 -1.94
C LEU A 144 -5.02 -9.17 -1.96
N LEU A 145 -5.99 -8.72 -2.76
CA LEU A 145 -6.30 -7.29 -2.89
C LEU A 145 -6.99 -6.72 -1.64
N ILE A 146 -7.88 -7.46 -0.99
CA ILE A 146 -8.51 -7.06 0.28
C ILE A 146 -7.45 -6.94 1.38
N LYS A 147 -6.55 -7.92 1.49
CA LYS A 147 -5.43 -7.86 2.43
C LYS A 147 -4.55 -6.64 2.17
N ALA A 148 -4.22 -6.38 0.91
CA ALA A 148 -3.46 -5.20 0.50
C ALA A 148 -4.18 -3.89 0.87
N LEU A 149 -5.52 -3.83 0.79
CA LEU A 149 -6.31 -2.66 1.19
C LEU A 149 -6.22 -2.39 2.69
N VAL A 150 -6.31 -3.43 3.52
CA VAL A 150 -6.19 -3.30 4.97
C VAL A 150 -4.78 -2.84 5.36
N GLU A 151 -3.75 -3.47 4.80
CA GLU A 151 -2.35 -3.12 5.04
C GLU A 151 -2.03 -1.68 4.63
N THR A 152 -2.57 -1.21 3.49
CA THR A 152 -2.35 0.16 3.00
C THR A 152 -3.08 1.21 3.81
N ASN A 153 -4.30 0.95 4.31
CA ASN A 153 -5.00 1.87 5.20
C ASN A 153 -4.25 2.06 6.53
N ASN A 154 -3.75 0.98 7.12
CA ASN A 154 -2.95 1.05 8.34
C ASN A 154 -1.66 1.85 8.11
N ALA A 155 -0.94 1.56 7.02
CA ALA A 155 0.28 2.28 6.66
C ALA A 155 0.04 3.78 6.39
N LYS A 156 -1.08 4.14 5.76
CA LYS A 156 -1.48 5.54 5.51
C LYS A 156 -1.72 6.28 6.82
N ASN A 157 -2.40 5.67 7.78
CA ASN A 157 -2.66 6.27 9.09
C ASN A 157 -1.35 6.55 9.84
N ILE A 158 -0.45 5.56 9.90
CA ILE A 158 0.88 5.72 10.54
C ILE A 158 1.68 6.84 9.90
N ARG A 159 1.67 6.93 8.56
CA ARG A 159 2.38 7.99 7.82
C ARG A 159 1.81 9.38 8.10
N ASN A 160 0.49 9.51 8.20
CA ASN A 160 -0.17 10.78 8.53
C ASN A 160 0.12 11.21 9.98
N LEU A 161 0.07 10.27 10.93
CA LEU A 161 0.40 10.53 12.34
C LEU A 161 1.84 11.01 12.51
N ASN A 162 2.80 10.35 11.84
CA ASN A 162 4.19 10.76 11.89
C ASN A 162 4.45 12.10 11.22
N LYS A 163 3.72 12.43 10.13
CA LYS A 163 3.82 13.75 9.48
C LYS A 163 3.32 14.89 10.37
N SER A 164 2.37 14.64 11.28
CA SER A 164 1.92 15.64 12.25
C SER A 164 2.85 15.82 13.46
N LEU A 165 3.86 14.96 13.60
CA LEU A 165 4.80 14.95 14.73
C LEU A 165 6.19 15.48 14.33
N MET A 166 6.40 15.80 13.04
CA MET A 166 7.58 16.46 12.48
C MET A 166 7.26 17.93 12.20
#